data_AF-A0A1U7JK33-F1
#
_entry.id   AF-A0A1U7JK33-F1
#
_cell.length_a   1.000
_cell.length_b   1.000
_cell.length_c   1.000
_cell.angle_alpha   90.00
_cell.angle_beta   90.00
_cell.angle_gamma   90.00
#
_symmetry.space_group_name_H-M   'P 1'
#
loop_
_entity.id
_entity.type
_entity.pdbx_description
1 polymer ?
#
loop_
_entity_poly.entity_id
_entity_poly.type
_entity_poly.pdbx_seq_one_letter_code
_entity_poly.pdbx_strand_id
1 'polypeptide(L)'
;MSRDGITIKQRELDDNIKKLRRIVPTLDDEMDKALKRTTDEHVRLSRELAPKESGELAASLRNEKVKGGVATFRNARRKEHKTVVEYRSISATSSWGIYAMARWVFAEFGTVYAEAHPFIFPVARLLKRRHTGRMRRALSKAHKRAFRK
;
A
#
# COMPACT_ATOMS: atom_id res chain seq x y z
N MET A 1 34.46 -8.75 -29.35
CA MET A 1 33.82 -10.05 -29.63
C MET A 1 33.11 -10.52 -28.36
N SER A 2 31.77 -10.52 -28.34
CA SER A 2 31.02 -11.25 -27.31
C SER A 2 31.07 -12.74 -27.63
N ARG A 3 31.40 -13.57 -26.64
CA ARG A 3 31.73 -14.99 -26.77
C ARG A 3 30.52 -15.93 -26.88
N ASP A 4 29.31 -15.39 -26.77
CA ASP A 4 28.06 -16.13 -26.91
C ASP A 4 27.29 -15.51 -28.08
N GLY A 5 26.83 -16.32 -29.04
CA GLY A 5 26.17 -15.91 -30.29
C GLY A 5 24.81 -15.18 -30.14
N ILE A 6 24.61 -14.44 -29.05
CA ILE A 6 23.45 -13.62 -28.79
C ILE A 6 23.66 -12.25 -29.46
N THR A 7 23.16 -12.11 -30.68
CA THR A 7 23.07 -10.81 -31.34
C THR A 7 21.95 -10.00 -30.67
N ILE A 8 22.29 -9.24 -29.63
CA ILE A 8 21.34 -8.30 -29.01
C ILE A 8 21.01 -7.24 -30.06
N LYS A 9 19.76 -7.22 -30.54
CA LYS A 9 19.26 -6.15 -31.40
C LYS A 9 19.18 -4.86 -30.56
N GLN A 10 20.25 -4.08 -30.53
CA GLN A 10 20.38 -2.85 -29.74
C GLN A 10 19.17 -1.90 -29.89
N ARG A 11 18.62 -1.81 -31.11
CA ARG A 11 17.42 -0.99 -31.40
C ARG A 11 16.16 -1.45 -30.65
N GLU A 12 15.91 -2.75 -30.54
CA GLU A 12 14.75 -3.29 -29.81
C GLU A 12 14.91 -3.05 -28.30
N LEU A 13 16.15 -3.14 -27.79
CA LEU A 13 16.49 -2.84 -26.41
C LEU A 13 16.21 -1.38 -26.06
N ASP A 14 16.66 -0.44 -26.89
CA ASP A 14 16.45 1.00 -26.67
C ASP A 14 14.96 1.38 -26.67
N ASP A 15 14.18 0.79 -27.58
CA ASP A 15 12.74 1.01 -27.64
C ASP A 15 12.01 0.44 -26.40
N ASN A 16 12.45 -0.72 -25.90
CA ASN A 16 11.91 -1.29 -24.66
C ASN A 16 12.28 -0.44 -23.43
N ILE A 17 13.51 0.08 -23.37
CA ILE A 17 13.94 1.01 -22.31
C ILE A 17 13.11 2.29 -22.34
N LYS A 18 12.85 2.87 -23.52
CA LYS A 18 11.96 4.04 -23.67
C LYS A 18 10.55 3.75 -23.18
N LYS A 19 9.99 2.56 -23.47
CA LYS A 19 8.67 2.15 -22.98
C LYS A 19 8.66 1.99 -21.45
N LEU A 20 9.67 1.35 -20.87
CA LEU A 20 9.83 1.20 -19.41
C LEU A 20 9.91 2.56 -18.69
N ARG A 21 10.67 3.51 -19.24
CA ARG A 21 10.76 4.88 -18.68
C ARG A 21 9.42 5.61 -18.64
N ARG A 22 8.51 5.34 -19.60
CA ARG A 22 7.15 5.91 -19.61
C ARG A 22 6.20 5.22 -18.62
N ILE A 23 6.43 3.94 -18.31
CA ILE A 23 5.60 3.19 -17.37
C ILE A 23 5.69 3.79 -15.97
N VAL A 24 6.89 4.13 -15.49
CA VAL A 24 7.11 4.57 -14.10
C VAL A 24 6.21 5.75 -13.70
N PRO A 25 6.22 6.92 -14.38
CA PRO A 25 5.36 8.05 -13.99
C PRO A 25 3.87 7.72 -14.16
N THR A 26 3.51 6.97 -15.19
CA THR A 26 2.11 6.57 -15.44
C THR A 26 1.59 5.61 -14.36
N LEU A 27 2.47 4.73 -13.87
CA LEU A 27 2.18 3.80 -12.80
C LEU A 27 1.97 4.53 -11.48
N ASP A 28 2.87 5.46 -11.14
CA ASP A 28 2.74 6.26 -9.92
C ASP A 28 1.43 7.04 -9.88
N ASP A 29 1.03 7.68 -10.97
CA ASP A 29 -0.24 8.41 -11.07
C ASP A 29 -1.46 7.51 -10.81
N GLU A 30 -1.52 6.35 -11.47
CA GLU A 30 -2.66 5.45 -11.36
C GLU A 30 -2.70 4.73 -10.00
N MET A 31 -1.52 4.39 -9.46
CA MET A 31 -1.39 3.79 -8.13
C MET A 31 -1.73 4.79 -7.04
N ASP A 32 -1.31 6.05 -7.13
CA ASP A 32 -1.63 7.11 -6.15
C ASP A 32 -3.15 7.31 -6.04
N LYS A 33 -3.84 7.47 -7.18
CA LYS A 33 -5.31 7.56 -7.21
C LYS A 33 -5.99 6.34 -6.59
N ALA A 34 -5.48 5.16 -6.92
CA ALA A 34 -6.04 3.91 -6.42
C ALA A 34 -5.83 3.76 -4.91
N LEU A 35 -4.64 4.12 -4.41
CA LEU A 35 -4.25 4.03 -3.01
C LEU A 35 -5.03 5.04 -2.17
N LYS A 36 -5.11 6.31 -2.61
CA LYS A 36 -5.96 7.33 -1.98
C LYS A 36 -7.39 6.83 -1.77
N ARG A 37 -8.03 6.33 -2.84
CA ARG A 37 -9.41 5.83 -2.77
C ARG A 37 -9.55 4.62 -1.85
N THR A 38 -8.51 3.80 -1.78
CA THR A 38 -8.46 2.61 -0.93
C THR A 38 -8.38 2.99 0.54
N THR A 39 -7.50 3.93 0.88
CA THR A 39 -7.37 4.44 2.24
C THR A 39 -8.58 5.28 2.66
N ASP A 40 -9.17 6.07 1.76
CA ASP A 40 -10.44 6.78 1.98
C ASP A 40 -11.55 5.83 2.42
N GLU A 41 -11.72 4.73 1.68
CA GLU A 41 -12.74 3.72 1.95
C GLU A 41 -12.50 2.99 3.27
N HIS A 42 -11.23 2.63 3.53
CA HIS A 42 -10.85 1.96 4.77
C HIS A 42 -11.13 2.86 5.98
N VAL A 43 -10.67 4.10 5.96
CA VAL A 43 -10.91 5.09 7.03
C VAL A 43 -12.40 5.27 7.25
N ARG A 44 -13.19 5.42 6.18
CA ARG A 44 -14.64 5.58 6.31
C ARG A 44 -15.28 4.41 7.07
N LEU A 45 -15.01 3.17 6.67
CA LEU A 45 -15.59 2.00 7.33
C LEU A 45 -15.06 1.82 8.76
N SER A 46 -13.78 2.07 8.98
CA SER A 46 -13.21 2.04 10.33
C SER A 46 -13.82 3.10 11.25
N ARG A 47 -14.18 4.29 10.73
CA ARG A 47 -14.90 5.32 11.50
C ARG A 47 -16.31 4.90 11.86
N GLU A 48 -17.00 4.22 10.95
CA GLU A 48 -18.37 3.74 11.18
C GLU A 48 -18.42 2.67 12.29
N LEU A 49 -17.39 1.82 12.36
CA LEU A 49 -17.26 0.71 13.32
C LEU A 49 -16.51 1.07 14.60
N ALA A 50 -15.78 2.19 14.63
CA ALA A 50 -15.05 2.62 15.81
C ALA A 50 -16.00 2.89 16.98
N PRO A 51 -15.59 2.59 18.23
CA PRO A 51 -16.35 2.94 19.42
C PRO A 51 -16.72 4.43 19.48
N LYS A 52 -17.97 4.72 19.85
CA LYS A 52 -18.57 6.07 19.78
C LYS A 52 -18.90 6.71 21.12
N GLU A 53 -18.37 6.20 22.24
CA GLU A 53 -18.64 6.79 23.57
C GLU A 53 -18.37 8.30 23.61
N SER A 54 -17.16 8.73 23.23
CA SER A 54 -16.84 10.15 23.02
C SER A 54 -16.75 10.54 21.53
N GLY A 55 -16.70 9.58 20.62
CA GLY A 55 -16.54 9.80 19.18
C GLY A 55 -15.17 10.33 18.74
N GLU A 56 -14.32 10.78 19.66
CA GLU A 56 -12.98 11.30 19.39
C GLU A 56 -12.09 10.31 18.64
N LEU A 57 -12.16 9.01 18.99
CA LEU A 57 -11.38 7.98 18.31
C LEU A 57 -11.78 7.87 16.84
N ALA A 58 -13.08 7.83 16.56
CA ALA A 58 -13.60 7.85 15.20
C ALA A 58 -13.18 9.13 14.46
N ALA A 59 -13.28 10.29 15.09
CA ALA A 59 -12.86 11.56 14.50
C ALA A 59 -11.35 11.60 14.19
N SER A 60 -10.52 10.93 15.00
CA SER A 60 -9.06 10.91 14.84
C SER A 60 -8.55 10.07 13.66
N LEU A 61 -9.35 9.09 13.22
CA LEU A 61 -9.01 8.24 12.08
C LEU A 61 -8.94 9.08 10.82
N ARG A 62 -7.79 9.13 10.15
CA ARG A 62 -7.60 9.86 8.91
C ARG A 62 -6.70 9.09 7.97
N ASN A 63 -6.77 9.42 6.69
CA ASN A 63 -5.72 9.04 5.76
C ASN A 63 -4.80 10.22 5.53
N GLU A 64 -3.56 9.93 5.25
CA GLU A 64 -2.56 10.93 4.91
C GLU A 64 -1.56 10.29 3.94
N LYS A 65 -1.02 11.11 3.04
CA LYS A 65 0.08 10.67 2.19
C LYS A 65 1.33 10.55 3.05
N VAL A 66 2.09 9.46 2.89
CA VAL A 66 3.27 9.20 3.72
C VAL A 66 4.32 10.27 3.44
N LYS A 67 4.62 11.10 4.45
CA LYS A 67 5.61 12.17 4.35
C LYS A 67 7.00 11.58 4.13
N GLY A 68 7.79 12.22 3.26
CA GLY A 68 9.14 11.79 2.91
C GLY A 68 9.20 10.63 1.89
N GLY A 69 8.04 10.13 1.42
CA GLY A 69 7.99 9.07 0.41
C GLY A 69 8.53 7.72 0.88
N VAL A 70 8.94 7.57 2.13
CA VAL A 70 9.49 6.31 2.64
C VAL A 70 8.40 5.56 3.40
N ALA A 71 7.90 4.49 2.80
CA ALA A 71 7.10 3.50 3.51
C ALA A 71 8.06 2.48 4.14
N THR A 72 8.07 2.40 5.47
CA THR A 72 8.86 1.39 6.20
C THR A 72 8.01 0.14 6.39
N PHE A 73 8.39 -0.94 5.74
CA PHE A 73 7.74 -2.25 5.87
C PHE A 73 8.52 -3.11 6.86
N ARG A 74 7.81 -3.69 7.84
CA ARG A 74 8.37 -4.71 8.73
C ARG A 74 8.22 -6.08 8.09
N ASN A 75 9.31 -6.65 7.59
CA ASN A 75 9.35 -8.04 7.14
C ASN A 75 9.84 -8.92 8.28
N ALA A 76 8.94 -9.72 8.84
CA ALA A 76 9.32 -10.77 9.79
C ALA A 76 9.38 -12.10 9.03
N ARG A 77 10.56 -12.74 8.98
CA ARG A 77 10.73 -14.12 8.51
C ARG A 77 11.18 -15.00 9.65
N ARG A 78 10.61 -16.21 9.73
CA ARG A 78 11.08 -17.24 10.66
C ARG A 78 12.17 -18.03 9.95
N LYS A 79 13.39 -18.01 10.48
CA LYS A 79 14.52 -18.82 10.00
C LYS A 79 15.13 -19.52 11.21
N GLU A 80 15.26 -20.85 11.17
CA GLU A 80 15.90 -21.65 12.23
C GLU A 80 15.53 -21.19 13.64
N HIS A 81 14.23 -21.26 13.96
CA HIS A 81 13.69 -20.97 15.30
C HIS A 81 13.86 -19.52 15.80
N LYS A 82 14.44 -18.61 14.99
CA LYS A 82 14.57 -17.19 15.30
C LYS A 82 13.72 -16.34 14.33
N THR A 83 13.06 -15.33 14.87
CA THR A 83 12.35 -14.33 14.05
C THR A 83 13.35 -13.25 13.65
N VAL A 84 13.70 -13.21 12.37
CA VAL A 84 14.51 -12.13 11.80
C VAL A 84 13.53 -11.03 11.36
N VAL A 85 13.65 -9.85 11.96
CA VAL A 85 12.86 -8.68 11.62
C VAL A 85 13.74 -7.75 10.79
N GLU A 86 13.41 -7.60 9.51
CA GLU A 86 14.07 -6.69 8.59
C GLU A 86 13.14 -5.50 8.31
N TYR A 87 13.66 -4.28 8.46
CA TYR A 87 12.95 -3.07 8.07
C TYR A 87 13.39 -2.69 6.66
N ARG A 88 12.45 -2.74 5.71
CA ARG A 88 12.68 -2.23 4.35
C ARG A 88 11.98 -0.90 4.17
N SER A 89 12.75 0.15 3.94
CA SER A 89 12.27 1.42 3.42
C SER A 89 12.18 1.32 1.90
N ILE A 90 10.98 1.49 1.34
CA ILE A 90 10.82 1.72 -0.10
C ILE A 90 10.46 3.18 -0.27
N SER A 91 11.26 3.89 -1.07
CA SER A 91 10.87 5.20 -1.58
C SER A 91 9.71 4.97 -2.56
N ALA A 92 8.50 5.19 -2.09
CA ALA A 92 7.26 5.07 -2.83
C ALA A 92 6.53 6.41 -2.73
N THR A 93 6.74 7.23 -3.75
CA THR A 93 6.13 8.55 -3.97
C THR A 93 4.59 8.50 -3.93
N SER A 94 4.00 7.35 -4.21
CA SER A 94 2.56 7.09 -4.25
C SER A 94 2.02 6.39 -2.98
N SER A 95 2.68 6.52 -1.82
CA SER A 95 2.26 5.83 -0.58
C SER A 95 1.21 6.59 0.24
N TRP A 96 0.12 5.91 0.60
CA TRP A 96 -0.93 6.41 1.50
C TRP A 96 -1.02 5.55 2.76
N GLY A 97 -1.14 6.20 3.92
CA GLY A 97 -1.26 5.56 5.22
C GLY A 97 -2.60 5.86 5.89
N ILE A 98 -2.98 5.00 6.82
CA ILE A 98 -4.11 5.20 7.75
C ILE A 98 -3.51 5.55 9.11
N TYR A 99 -3.94 6.66 9.67
CA TYR A 99 -3.44 7.20 10.92
C TYR A 99 -4.59 7.36 11.90
N ALA A 100 -4.32 7.12 13.18
CA ALA A 100 -5.26 7.32 14.27
C ALA A 100 -4.49 7.79 15.50
N MET A 101 -5.22 8.29 16.50
CA MET A 101 -4.60 8.62 17.79
C MET A 101 -4.00 7.37 18.44
N ALA A 102 -2.84 7.49 19.10
CA ALA A 102 -2.07 6.35 19.64
C ALA A 102 -2.90 5.31 20.42
N ARG A 103 -3.96 5.74 21.12
CA ARG A 103 -4.86 4.84 21.86
C ARG A 103 -5.66 3.85 21.01
N TRP A 104 -5.66 3.99 19.69
CA TRP A 104 -6.41 3.12 18.78
C TRP A 104 -6.05 1.64 18.94
N VAL A 105 -4.77 1.34 19.23
CA VAL A 105 -4.27 -0.03 19.43
C VAL A 105 -4.93 -0.67 20.65
N PHE A 106 -5.10 0.10 21.74
CA PHE A 106 -5.75 -0.38 22.96
C PHE A 106 -7.24 -0.65 22.75
N ALA A 107 -7.90 0.19 21.94
CA ALA A 107 -9.30 -0.06 21.57
C ALA A 107 -9.44 -1.31 20.68
N GLU A 108 -8.53 -1.50 19.71
CA GLU A 108 -8.57 -2.62 18.76
C GLU A 108 -8.34 -3.98 19.43
N PHE A 109 -7.40 -4.06 20.37
CA PHE A 109 -6.98 -5.33 21.00
C PHE A 109 -7.46 -5.50 22.44
N GLY A 110 -8.05 -4.46 23.03
CA GLY A 110 -8.44 -4.46 24.43
C GLY A 110 -7.25 -4.22 25.37
N THR A 111 -7.57 -4.12 26.66
CA THR A 111 -6.60 -4.01 27.75
C THR A 111 -7.01 -4.97 28.88
N VAL A 112 -6.26 -5.01 29.98
CA VAL A 112 -6.62 -5.82 31.17
C VAL A 112 -8.01 -5.45 31.70
N TYR A 113 -8.41 -4.19 31.56
CA TYR A 113 -9.63 -3.64 32.16
C TYR A 113 -10.72 -3.27 31.13
N ALA A 114 -10.47 -3.47 29.84
CA ALA A 114 -11.40 -3.09 28.78
C ALA A 114 -11.42 -4.14 27.68
N GLU A 115 -12.62 -4.51 27.22
CA GLU A 115 -12.79 -5.47 26.14
C GLU A 115 -12.26 -4.94 24.81
N ALA A 116 -11.89 -5.88 23.92
CA ALA A 116 -11.42 -5.55 22.59
C ALA A 116 -12.60 -5.15 21.69
N HIS A 117 -12.48 -3.99 21.05
CA HIS A 117 -13.40 -3.53 20.02
C HIS A 117 -12.65 -3.41 18.69
N PRO A 118 -12.59 -4.47 17.87
CA PRO A 118 -11.80 -4.45 16.64
C PRO A 118 -12.55 -3.71 15.51
N PHE A 119 -11.94 -2.69 14.92
CA PHE A 119 -12.52 -1.85 13.86
C PHE A 119 -11.57 -1.56 12.68
N ILE A 120 -10.26 -1.77 12.81
CA ILE A 120 -9.28 -1.57 11.73
C ILE A 120 -8.97 -2.89 11.01
N PHE A 121 -8.57 -3.92 11.76
CA PHE A 121 -8.14 -5.19 11.14
C PHE A 121 -9.29 -5.98 10.52
N PRO A 122 -10.51 -6.01 11.11
CA PRO A 122 -11.67 -6.59 10.44
C PRO A 122 -11.99 -5.89 9.12
N VAL A 123 -11.92 -4.55 9.09
CA VAL A 123 -12.12 -3.76 7.87
C VAL A 123 -11.03 -4.05 6.83
N ALA A 124 -9.77 -4.16 7.26
CA ALA A 124 -8.66 -4.56 6.38
C ALA A 124 -8.94 -5.91 5.71
N ARG A 125 -9.43 -6.87 6.49
CA ARG A 125 -9.74 -8.22 6.02
C ARG A 125 -10.93 -8.23 5.05
N LEU A 126 -12.01 -7.53 5.41
CA LEU A 126 -13.21 -7.40 4.59
C LEU A 126 -12.89 -6.78 3.22
N LEU A 127 -12.14 -5.68 3.22
CA LEU A 127 -11.85 -4.92 2.01
C LEU A 127 -10.71 -5.48 1.18
N LYS A 128 -9.92 -6.42 1.71
CA LYS A 128 -8.72 -6.98 1.06
C LYS A 128 -8.96 -7.33 -0.41
N ARG A 129 -9.99 -8.12 -0.70
CA ARG A 129 -10.30 -8.56 -2.08
C ARG A 129 -10.62 -7.37 -3.00
N ARG A 130 -11.41 -6.42 -2.51
CA ARG A 130 -11.81 -5.22 -3.26
C ARG A 130 -10.60 -4.32 -3.55
N HIS A 131 -9.76 -4.09 -2.54
CA HIS A 131 -8.55 -3.29 -2.62
C HIS A 131 -7.53 -3.92 -3.58
N THR A 132 -7.27 -5.23 -3.47
CA THR A 132 -6.39 -5.95 -4.41
C THR A 132 -6.91 -5.85 -5.85
N GLY A 133 -8.22 -6.02 -6.06
CA GLY A 133 -8.82 -5.85 -7.39
C GLY A 133 -8.64 -4.44 -7.95
N ARG A 134 -8.73 -3.40 -7.10
CA ARG A 134 -8.50 -2.01 -7.49
C ARG A 134 -7.05 -1.77 -7.91
N MET A 135 -6.09 -2.26 -7.14
CA MET A 135 -4.66 -2.17 -7.48
C MET A 135 -4.34 -2.87 -8.80
N ARG A 136 -4.88 -4.08 -9.01
CA ARG A 136 -4.71 -4.82 -10.29
C ARG A 136 -5.25 -4.03 -11.48
N ARG A 137 -6.41 -3.38 -11.33
CA ARG A 137 -6.97 -2.52 -12.38
C ARG A 137 -6.13 -1.27 -12.62
N ALA A 138 -5.60 -0.63 -11.57
CA ALA A 138 -4.72 0.53 -11.70
C ALA A 138 -3.44 0.16 -12.46
N LEU A 139 -2.81 -0.96 -12.11
CA LEU A 139 -1.65 -1.50 -12.82
C LEU A 139 -1.98 -1.79 -14.30
N SER A 140 -3.12 -2.41 -14.57
CA SER A 140 -3.55 -2.68 -15.95
C SER A 140 -3.80 -1.39 -16.75
N LYS A 141 -4.40 -0.37 -16.13
CA LYS A 141 -4.57 0.95 -16.75
C LYS A 141 -3.25 1.64 -17.04
N ALA A 142 -2.31 1.60 -16.09
CA ALA A 142 -0.98 2.17 -16.26
C ALA A 142 -0.23 1.50 -17.42
N HIS A 143 -0.31 0.17 -17.51
CA HIS A 143 0.25 -0.60 -18.61
C HIS A 143 -0.36 -0.17 -19.96
N LYS A 144 -1.68 -0.17 -20.09
CA LYS A 144 -2.38 0.24 -21.32
C LYS A 144 -2.00 1.65 -21.76
N ARG A 145 -1.99 2.59 -20.82
CA ARG A 145 -1.62 4.00 -21.07
C ARG A 145 -0.17 4.15 -21.51
N ALA A 146 0.76 3.39 -20.92
CA ALA A 146 2.17 3.44 -21.30
C ALA A 146 2.46 2.85 -22.69
N PHE A 147 1.76 1.76 -23.06
CA PHE A 147 1.96 1.08 -24.35
C PHE A 147 1.00 1.56 -25.46
N ARG A 148 0.16 2.57 -25.21
CA ARG A 148 -0.90 3.06 -26.12
C ARG A 148 -1.74 1.90 -26.70
N LYS A 149 -2.12 0.96 -25.83
CA LYS A 149 -3.00 -0.18 -26.13
C LYS A 149 -4.36 -0.03 -25.47
#